data_AF-A0A1Q7E7A6-F1
#
_entry.id   AF-A0A1Q7E7A6-F1
#
_cell.length_a   1.000
_cell.length_b   1.000
_cell.length_c   1.000
_cell.angle_alpha   90.00
_cell.angle_beta   90.00
_cell.angle_gamma   90.00
#
_symmetry.space_group_name_H-M   'P 1'
#
loop_
_entity.id
_entity.type
_entity.pdbx_description
1 polymer ?
#
loop_
_entity_poly.entity_id
_entity_poly.type
_entity_poly.pdbx_seq_one_letter_code
_entity_poly.pdbx_strand_id
1 'polypeptide(L)'
;MTPVTFLTAIALLPAPTMVIAQDIAPLATGQRVRVTAPSISKVPIVGAFAHMNADTFLVETHGDTSRVPRAAVTRLDVSMGQKSNAGKGALFGGLLGGGIGALALGSSSLCADLGTSGTCALVGAGGGGLAGLLLGVLIGSTSKSDRWGSASVDRLRVSFTPRKHGRFLLATSVSF
;
A
#
# COMPACT_ATOMS: atom_id res chain seq x y z
N MET A 1 4.45 -59.16 -19.06
CA MET A 1 4.44 -57.76 -19.52
C MET A 1 4.16 -56.90 -18.31
N THR A 2 5.21 -56.36 -17.70
CA THR A 2 5.19 -55.50 -16.49
C THR A 2 5.34 -54.02 -16.91
N PRO A 3 5.24 -53.02 -16.01
CA PRO A 3 4.09 -52.13 -15.83
C PRO A 3 4.39 -50.69 -16.28
N VAL A 4 3.36 -49.87 -16.57
CA VAL A 4 3.55 -48.42 -16.74
C VAL A 4 2.88 -47.68 -15.60
N THR A 5 3.62 -47.59 -14.49
CA THR A 5 3.39 -46.69 -13.37
C THR A 5 3.70 -45.25 -13.82
N PHE A 6 2.69 -44.41 -13.96
CA PHE A 6 2.86 -42.96 -14.15
C PHE A 6 3.26 -42.31 -12.82
N LEU A 7 4.52 -41.89 -12.75
CA LEU A 7 5.13 -41.19 -11.63
C LEU A 7 4.70 -39.71 -11.70
N THR A 8 3.75 -39.30 -10.87
CA THR A 8 3.41 -37.90 -10.64
C THR A 8 4.55 -37.19 -9.91
N ALA A 9 5.34 -36.41 -10.65
CA ALA A 9 6.31 -35.48 -10.10
C ALA A 9 5.58 -34.22 -9.61
N ILE A 10 5.30 -34.14 -8.31
CA ILE A 10 4.85 -32.91 -7.66
C ILE A 10 6.07 -32.00 -7.52
N ALA A 11 6.15 -30.98 -8.38
CA ALA A 11 7.15 -29.93 -8.31
C ALA A 11 6.94 -29.13 -7.02
N LEU A 12 7.82 -29.37 -6.05
CA LEU A 12 7.88 -28.65 -4.78
C LEU A 12 8.44 -27.24 -5.06
N LEU A 13 7.59 -26.29 -5.45
CA LEU A 13 7.97 -24.88 -5.57
C LEU A 13 8.32 -24.33 -4.18
N PRO A 14 9.55 -23.85 -3.94
CA PRO A 14 9.86 -23.15 -2.70
C PRO A 14 9.03 -21.86 -2.66
N ALA A 15 8.14 -21.76 -1.67
CA ALA A 15 7.43 -20.53 -1.40
C ALA A 15 8.45 -19.40 -1.16
N PRO A 16 8.28 -18.20 -1.73
CA PRO A 16 9.14 -17.07 -1.40
C PRO A 16 8.91 -16.72 0.07
N THR A 17 9.82 -17.15 0.94
CA THR A 17 9.90 -16.67 2.31
C THR A 17 10.30 -15.20 2.23
N MET A 18 9.31 -14.30 2.31
CA MET A 18 9.57 -12.88 2.54
C MET A 18 10.16 -12.73 3.94
N VAL A 19 11.48 -12.83 4.03
CA VAL A 19 12.24 -12.42 5.22
C VAL A 19 12.19 -10.89 5.24
N ILE A 20 11.18 -10.33 5.91
CA ILE A 20 11.22 -8.91 6.29
C ILE A 20 12.20 -8.84 7.46
N ALA A 21 13.47 -8.60 7.18
CA ALA A 21 14.38 -8.04 8.16
C ALA A 21 13.86 -6.63 8.49
N GLN A 22 13.11 -6.50 9.59
CA GLN A 22 12.62 -5.20 10.06
C GLN A 22 13.78 -4.44 10.72
N ASP A 23 14.72 -3.99 9.91
CA ASP A 23 15.62 -2.91 10.32
C ASP A 23 14.80 -1.62 10.22
N ILE A 24 14.17 -1.25 11.32
CA ILE A 24 13.33 -0.05 11.41
C ILE A 24 14.28 1.14 11.31
N ALA A 25 14.23 1.83 10.17
CA ALA A 25 14.89 3.12 10.02
C ALA A 25 14.53 4.03 11.21
N PRO A 26 15.48 4.82 11.75
CA PRO A 26 15.20 5.70 12.88
C PRO A 26 13.98 6.57 12.59
N LEU A 27 13.02 6.65 13.53
CA LEU A 27 11.85 7.50 13.40
C LEU A 27 12.29 8.96 13.19
N ALA A 28 12.01 9.49 12.00
CA ALA A 28 12.35 10.87 11.67
C ALA A 28 11.24 11.82 12.14
N THR A 29 11.61 12.96 12.70
CA THR A 29 10.64 14.03 13.01
C THR A 29 9.87 14.43 11.75
N GLY A 30 8.55 14.59 11.87
CA GLY A 30 7.61 14.84 10.77
C GLY A 30 7.07 13.58 10.10
N GLN A 31 7.60 12.39 10.41
CA GLN A 31 7.14 11.16 9.81
C GLN A 31 5.73 10.81 10.28
N ARG A 32 4.84 10.48 9.35
CA ARG A 32 3.45 10.15 9.69
C ARG A 32 3.39 8.78 10.39
N VAL A 33 2.84 8.77 11.60
CA VAL A 33 2.73 7.61 12.48
C VAL A 33 1.28 7.39 12.87
N ARG A 34 0.98 6.13 13.19
CA ARG A 34 -0.28 5.67 13.74
C ARG A 34 0.02 4.98 15.06
N VAL A 35 -0.52 5.54 16.13
CA VAL A 35 -0.33 5.07 17.49
C VAL A 35 -1.61 4.41 17.96
N THR A 36 -1.51 3.14 18.34
CA THR A 36 -2.60 2.42 18.99
C THR A 36 -2.38 2.45 20.49
N ALA A 37 -3.25 3.14 21.20
CA ALA A 37 -3.22 3.26 22.65
C ALA A 37 -4.62 3.05 23.24
N PRO A 38 -5.07 1.78 23.40
CA PRO A 38 -6.44 1.45 23.78
C PRO A 38 -6.88 2.01 25.14
N SER A 39 -5.91 2.23 26.04
CA SER A 39 -6.17 2.83 27.36
C SER A 39 -6.45 4.34 27.32
N ILE A 40 -6.17 5.01 26.19
CA ILE A 40 -6.37 6.46 26.00
C ILE A 40 -7.47 6.72 24.97
N SER A 41 -7.44 5.99 23.86
CA SER A 41 -8.41 6.15 22.77
C SER A 41 -8.77 4.79 22.18
N LYS A 42 -10.06 4.58 21.92
CA LYS A 42 -10.56 3.39 21.21
C LYS A 42 -10.15 3.39 19.73
N VAL A 43 -9.83 4.56 19.17
CA VAL A 43 -9.43 4.73 17.78
C VAL A 43 -7.92 5.04 17.72
N PRO A 44 -7.17 4.49 16.76
CA PRO A 44 -5.76 4.81 16.58
C PRO A 44 -5.54 6.30 16.34
N ILE A 45 -4.57 6.88 17.03
CA ILE A 45 -4.18 8.29 16.88
C ILE A 45 -3.23 8.37 15.68
N VAL A 46 -3.59 9.16 14.67
CA VAL A 46 -2.78 9.36 13.46
C VAL A 46 -2.26 10.79 13.44
N GLY A 47 -0.95 10.96 13.24
CA GLY A 47 -0.32 12.27 13.16
C GLY A 47 1.14 12.20 12.74
N ALA A 48 1.84 13.34 12.81
CA ALA A 48 3.27 13.41 12.56
C ALA A 48 4.04 13.15 13.86
N PHE A 49 5.10 12.34 13.78
CA PHE A 49 5.99 12.12 14.90
C PHE A 49 6.79 13.40 15.19
N ALA A 50 6.67 13.95 16.40
CA ALA A 50 7.44 15.13 16.78
C ALA A 50 8.73 14.71 17.51
N HIS A 51 8.56 14.06 18.66
CA HIS A 51 9.64 13.67 19.55
C HIS A 51 9.20 12.52 20.47
N MET A 52 10.17 11.77 21.00
CA MET A 52 9.92 10.75 22.01
C MET A 52 10.86 10.94 23.21
N ASN A 53 10.27 11.01 24.40
CA ASN A 53 10.98 11.00 25.68
C ASN A 53 10.96 9.59 26.30
N ALA A 54 11.59 9.42 27.47
CA ALA A 54 11.59 8.16 28.22
C ALA A 54 10.16 7.64 28.49
N ASP A 55 9.21 8.53 28.77
CA ASP A 55 7.85 8.14 29.21
C ASP A 55 6.75 8.62 28.28
N THR A 56 7.05 9.51 27.33
CA THR A 56 6.04 10.19 26.53
C THR A 56 6.39 10.18 25.05
N PHE A 57 5.38 9.91 24.23
CA PHE A 57 5.42 9.96 22.78
C PHE A 57 4.59 11.17 22.31
N LEU A 58 5.23 12.08 21.56
CA LEU A 58 4.58 13.31 21.09
C LEU A 58 4.17 13.14 19.63
N VAL A 59 2.87 13.27 19.39
CA VAL A 59 2.25 13.20 18.05
C VAL A 59 1.61 14.53 17.74
N GLU A 60 1.97 15.11 16.60
CA GLU A 60 1.32 16.32 16.10
C GLU A 60 0.16 15.93 15.18
N THR A 61 -1.04 16.36 15.56
CA THR A 61 -2.29 16.07 14.84
C THR A 61 -2.96 17.41 14.55
N HIS A 62 -3.07 17.79 13.28
CA HIS A 62 -3.73 19.03 12.84
C HIS A 62 -3.21 20.32 13.52
N GLY A 63 -1.93 20.37 13.88
CA GLY A 63 -1.30 21.51 14.57
C GLY A 63 -1.33 21.45 16.09
N ASP A 64 -2.05 20.48 16.67
CA ASP A 64 -2.05 20.22 18.11
C ASP A 64 -1.05 19.10 18.46
N THR A 65 -0.33 19.28 19.58
CA THR A 65 0.61 18.27 20.08
C THR A 65 -0.07 17.37 21.12
N SER A 66 -0.37 16.14 20.73
CA SER A 66 -0.88 15.10 21.61
C SER A 66 0.25 14.37 22.33
N ARG A 67 0.13 14.26 23.66
CA ARG A 67 1.07 13.54 24.52
C ARG A 67 0.50 12.17 24.86
N VAL A 68 1.15 11.11 24.39
CA VAL A 68 0.75 9.73 24.64
C VAL A 68 1.79 9.06 25.55
N PRO A 69 1.45 8.66 26.78
CA PRO A 69 2.30 7.83 27.62
C PRO A 69 2.80 6.59 26.87
N ARG A 70 4.10 6.32 26.89
CA ARG A 70 4.70 5.18 26.21
C ARG A 70 4.14 3.85 26.70
N ALA A 71 3.84 3.73 28.00
CA ALA A 71 3.23 2.55 28.59
C ALA A 71 1.81 2.26 28.04
N ALA A 72 1.13 3.26 27.49
CA ALA A 72 -0.18 3.10 26.88
C ALA A 72 -0.10 2.67 25.41
N VAL A 73 1.06 2.81 24.76
CA VAL A 73 1.24 2.46 23.35
C VAL A 73 1.41 0.95 23.21
N THR A 74 0.42 0.30 22.63
CA THR A 74 0.48 -1.14 22.35
C THR A 74 1.02 -1.45 20.95
N ARG A 75 0.86 -0.51 20.02
CA ARG A 75 1.37 -0.64 18.65
C ARG A 75 1.73 0.71 18.07
N LEU A 76 2.88 0.76 17.39
CA LEU A 76 3.31 1.90 16.61
C LEU A 76 3.46 1.47 15.15
N ASP A 77 2.67 2.06 14.27
CA ASP A 77 2.82 1.85 12.84
C ASP A 77 3.32 3.14 12.18
N VAL A 78 4.23 2.98 11.22
CA VAL A 78 4.87 4.08 10.50
C VAL A 78 4.39 4.08 9.06
N SER A 79 4.09 5.26 8.53
CA SER A 79 3.73 5.41 7.12
C SER A 79 4.93 5.09 6.24
N MET A 80 4.79 4.07 5.40
CA MET A 80 5.77 3.63 4.40
C MET A 80 5.47 4.25 3.02
N GLY A 81 4.64 5.29 3.00
CA GLY A 81 4.16 5.94 1.78
C GLY A 81 2.76 5.47 1.35
N GLN A 82 2.35 5.95 0.18
CA GLN A 82 1.03 5.72 -0.38
C GLN A 82 1.12 4.92 -1.67
N LYS A 83 0.19 3.96 -1.85
CA LYS A 83 0.04 3.23 -3.10
C LYS A 83 -1.24 3.67 -3.79
N SER A 84 -1.12 4.02 -5.07
CA SER A 84 -2.28 4.28 -5.92
C SER A 84 -3.06 3.00 -6.19
N ASN A 85 -4.39 3.10 -6.19
CA ASN A 85 -5.29 2.00 -6.55
C ASN A 85 -5.63 1.99 -8.05
N ALA A 86 -4.88 2.73 -8.89
CA ALA A 86 -5.11 2.84 -10.33
C ALA A 86 -5.29 1.48 -11.01
N GLY A 87 -4.42 0.50 -10.73
CA GLY A 87 -4.53 -0.84 -11.31
C GLY A 87 -5.78 -1.60 -10.89
N LYS A 88 -6.24 -1.44 -9.65
CA LYS A 88 -7.51 -2.05 -9.20
C LYS A 88 -8.69 -1.40 -9.88
N GLY A 89 -8.70 -0.06 -9.95
CA GLY A 89 -9.72 0.69 -10.66
C GLY A 89 -9.77 0.31 -12.15
N ALA A 90 -8.62 0.19 -12.81
CA ALA A 90 -8.50 -0.25 -14.20
C ALA A 90 -9.12 -1.62 -14.45
N LEU A 91 -8.83 -2.58 -13.55
CA LEU A 91 -9.35 -3.94 -13.67
C LEU A 91 -10.87 -3.98 -13.53
N PHE A 92 -11.42 -3.38 -12.48
CA PHE A 92 -12.87 -3.36 -12.28
C PHE A 92 -13.58 -2.54 -13.36
N GLY A 93 -13.02 -1.38 -13.72
CA GLY A 93 -13.54 -0.54 -14.79
C GLY A 93 -13.55 -1.26 -16.13
N GLY A 94 -12.46 -1.96 -16.49
CA GLY A 94 -12.37 -2.73 -17.73
C GLY A 94 -13.32 -3.91 -17.77
N LEU A 95 -13.46 -4.68 -16.68
CA LEU A 95 -14.38 -5.82 -16.63
C LEU A 95 -15.85 -5.37 -16.72
N LEU A 96 -16.23 -4.34 -15.95
CA LEU A 96 -17.59 -3.80 -15.98
C LEU A 96 -17.88 -3.11 -17.31
N GLY A 97 -16.97 -2.28 -17.80
CA GLY A 97 -17.09 -1.61 -19.08
C GLY A 97 -17.16 -2.59 -20.25
N GLY A 98 -16.37 -3.66 -20.22
CA GLY A 98 -16.40 -4.71 -21.23
C GLY A 98 -17.70 -5.51 -21.19
N GLY A 99 -18.18 -5.88 -20.00
CA GLY A 99 -19.48 -6.54 -19.85
C GLY A 99 -20.64 -5.67 -20.36
N ILE A 100 -20.69 -4.40 -19.96
CA ILE A 100 -21.71 -3.45 -20.40
C ILE A 100 -21.63 -3.21 -21.91
N GLY A 101 -20.42 -3.02 -22.45
CA GLY A 101 -20.23 -2.82 -23.88
C GLY A 101 -20.60 -4.03 -24.72
N ALA A 102 -20.28 -5.25 -24.25
CA ALA A 102 -20.67 -6.49 -24.89
C ALA A 102 -22.20 -6.65 -24.96
N LEU A 103 -22.89 -6.36 -23.86
CA LEU A 103 -24.35 -6.39 -23.81
C LEU A 103 -24.96 -5.31 -24.72
N ALA A 104 -24.49 -4.07 -24.60
CA ALA A 104 -25.05 -2.93 -25.33
C ALA A 104 -24.94 -3.10 -26.85
N LEU A 105 -23.79 -3.51 -27.36
CA LEU A 105 -23.58 -3.73 -28.80
C LEU A 105 -24.11 -5.08 -29.27
N GLY A 106 -24.00 -6.13 -28.44
CA GLY A 106 -24.50 -7.47 -28.75
C GLY A 106 -26.03 -7.55 -28.86
N SER A 107 -26.77 -6.70 -28.15
CA SER A 107 -28.23 -6.59 -28.23
C SER A 107 -28.72 -5.48 -29.16
N SER A 108 -27.83 -4.74 -29.83
CA SER A 108 -28.21 -3.62 -30.68
C SER A 108 -28.60 -4.06 -32.09
N SER A 109 -29.54 -3.35 -32.71
CA SER A 109 -29.89 -3.55 -34.14
C SER A 109 -28.73 -3.23 -35.08
N LEU A 110 -27.77 -2.40 -34.64
CA LEU A 110 -26.51 -2.13 -35.35
C LEU A 110 -25.68 -3.39 -35.61
N CYS A 111 -25.90 -4.46 -34.84
CA CYS A 111 -25.20 -5.71 -35.05
C CYS A 111 -25.65 -6.44 -36.32
N ALA A 112 -26.85 -6.18 -36.84
CA ALA A 112 -27.33 -6.79 -38.08
C ALA A 112 -26.43 -6.46 -39.29
N ASP A 113 -25.76 -5.30 -39.27
CA ASP A 113 -24.87 -4.85 -40.34
C ASP A 113 -23.39 -5.28 -40.13
N LEU A 114 -23.00 -5.67 -38.91
CA LEU A 114 -21.60 -5.94 -38.52
C LEU A 114 -21.23 -7.43 -38.46
N GLY A 115 -22.19 -8.35 -38.65
CA GLY A 115 -21.95 -9.80 -38.77
C GLY A 115 -22.66 -10.63 -37.69
N THR A 116 -22.09 -11.79 -37.35
CA THR A 116 -22.65 -12.67 -36.30
C THR A 116 -22.61 -11.99 -34.93
N SER A 117 -23.64 -12.23 -34.11
CA SER A 117 -23.84 -11.63 -32.79
C SER A 117 -22.62 -11.71 -31.85
N GLY A 118 -21.81 -12.76 -31.98
CA GLY A 118 -20.56 -12.94 -31.24
C GLY A 118 -19.48 -11.88 -31.57
N THR A 119 -19.37 -11.45 -32.82
CA THR A 119 -18.37 -10.47 -33.24
C THR A 119 -18.72 -9.07 -32.72
N CYS A 120 -19.99 -8.68 -32.76
CA CYS A 120 -20.45 -7.41 -32.19
C CYS A 120 -20.27 -7.35 -30.68
N ALA A 121 -20.55 -8.46 -29.99
CA ALA A 121 -20.33 -8.56 -28.55
C ALA A 121 -18.84 -8.42 -28.21
N LEU A 122 -17.93 -8.97 -29.03
CA LEU A 122 -16.48 -8.79 -28.85
C LEU A 122 -16.03 -7.35 -29.13
N VAL A 123 -16.54 -6.70 -30.17
CA VAL A 123 -16.24 -5.29 -30.46
C VAL A 123 -16.75 -4.39 -29.33
N GLY A 124 -17.95 -4.66 -28.83
CA GLY A 124 -18.50 -3.95 -27.68
C GLY A 124 -17.75 -4.21 -26.39
N ALA A 125 -17.34 -5.45 -26.15
CA ALA A 125 -16.47 -5.80 -25.03
C ALA A 125 -15.14 -5.06 -25.09
N GLY A 126 -14.54 -4.98 -26.28
CA GLY A 126 -13.29 -4.27 -26.51
C GLY A 126 -13.44 -2.77 -26.28
N GLY A 127 -14.41 -2.12 -26.95
CA GLY A 127 -14.64 -0.68 -26.83
C GLY A 127 -15.06 -0.26 -25.41
N GLY A 128 -16.05 -0.97 -24.85
CA GLY A 128 -16.52 -0.74 -23.49
C GLY A 128 -15.44 -1.07 -22.45
N GLY A 129 -14.65 -2.11 -22.66
CA GLY A 129 -13.55 -2.50 -21.79
C GLY A 129 -12.43 -1.48 -21.78
N LEU A 130 -12.05 -0.94 -22.94
CA LEU A 130 -11.05 0.14 -23.03
C LEU A 130 -11.54 1.43 -22.36
N ALA A 131 -12.77 1.85 -22.65
CA ALA A 131 -13.36 3.03 -22.01
C ALA A 131 -13.46 2.86 -20.48
N GLY A 132 -13.92 1.69 -20.03
CA GLY A 132 -14.01 1.33 -18.63
C GLY A 132 -12.65 1.25 -17.94
N LEU A 133 -11.62 0.74 -18.61
CA LEU A 133 -10.25 0.71 -18.10
C LEU A 133 -9.73 2.12 -17.87
N LEU A 134 -9.89 3.03 -18.84
CA LEU A 134 -9.42 4.41 -18.73
C LEU A 134 -10.11 5.16 -17.59
N LEU A 135 -11.43 5.04 -17.49
CA LEU A 135 -12.21 5.62 -16.38
C LEU A 135 -11.81 5.00 -15.04
N GLY A 136 -11.60 3.68 -15.02
CA GLY A 136 -11.15 2.93 -13.86
C GLY A 136 -9.77 3.35 -13.37
N VAL A 137 -8.81 3.56 -14.28
CA VAL A 137 -7.48 4.10 -13.95
C VAL A 137 -7.63 5.49 -13.36
N LEU A 138 -8.42 6.36 -13.96
CA LEU A 138 -8.60 7.73 -13.50
C LEU A 138 -9.14 7.76 -12.07
N ILE A 139 -10.22 7.04 -11.80
CA ILE A 139 -10.83 6.93 -10.45
C ILE A 139 -9.87 6.23 -9.47
N GLY A 140 -9.23 5.15 -9.89
CA GLY A 140 -8.27 4.43 -9.07
C GLY A 140 -7.01 5.26 -8.75
N SER A 141 -6.64 6.19 -9.62
CA SER A 141 -5.46 7.05 -9.46
C SER A 141 -5.63 8.08 -8.36
N THR A 142 -6.85 8.60 -8.18
CA THR A 142 -7.19 9.55 -7.11
C THR A 142 -7.33 8.84 -5.77
N SER A 143 -7.71 7.56 -5.78
CA SER A 143 -7.74 6.71 -4.59
C SER A 143 -6.33 6.23 -4.21
N LYS A 144 -5.80 6.77 -3.13
CA LYS A 144 -4.53 6.35 -2.54
C LYS A 144 -4.78 5.61 -1.24
N SER A 145 -4.12 4.47 -1.08
CA SER A 145 -4.13 3.72 0.18
C SER A 145 -2.79 3.88 0.88
N ASP A 146 -2.83 4.21 2.17
CA ASP A 146 -1.64 4.26 3.02
C ASP A 146 -1.09 2.85 3.26
N ARG A 147 0.23 2.71 3.20
CA ARG A 147 0.93 1.50 3.64
C ARG A 147 1.51 1.74 5.03
N TRP A 148 1.08 0.94 5.99
CA TRP A 148 1.56 0.99 7.36
C TRP A 148 2.56 -0.15 7.58
N GLY A 149 3.74 0.18 8.09
CA GLY A 149 4.73 -0.77 8.57
C GLY A 149 4.77 -0.76 10.09
N SER A 150 4.67 -1.93 10.72
CA SER A 150 4.77 -2.01 12.19
C SER A 150 6.20 -1.76 12.64
N ALA A 151 6.38 -0.82 13.56
CA ALA A 151 7.62 -0.59 14.26
C ALA A 151 7.51 -1.19 15.67
N SER A 152 8.41 -2.11 16.02
CA SER A 152 8.49 -2.64 17.38
C SER A 152 8.95 -1.53 18.33
N VAL A 153 8.10 -1.17 19.29
CA VAL A 153 8.39 -0.15 20.32
C VAL A 153 9.56 -0.58 21.22
N ASP A 154 9.85 -1.88 21.30
CA ASP A 154 10.94 -2.48 22.10
C ASP A 154 12.35 -2.20 21.58
N ARG A 155 12.52 -1.73 20.35
CA ARG A 155 13.85 -1.55 19.72
C ARG A 155 14.05 -0.18 19.07
N LEU A 156 13.40 0.86 19.59
CA LEU A 156 13.76 2.22 19.21
C LEU A 156 15.10 2.59 19.85
N ARG A 157 16.21 2.33 19.13
CA ARG A 157 17.51 2.91 19.48
C ARG A 157 17.38 4.43 19.37
N VAL A 158 17.56 5.10 20.50
CA VAL A 158 17.59 6.56 20.59
C VAL A 158 18.89 7.02 19.90
N SER A 159 18.78 7.54 18.67
CA SER A 159 19.90 8.24 18.04
C SER A 159 19.82 9.70 18.45
N PHE A 160 20.69 10.09 19.39
CA PHE A 160 20.90 11.50 19.71
C PHE A 160 21.74 12.11 18.60
N THR A 161 21.12 12.86 17.68
CA THR A 161 21.86 13.82 16.85
C THR A 161 21.73 15.18 17.52
N PRO A 162 22.78 15.70 18.17
CA PRO A 162 22.74 17.02 18.76
C PRO A 162 22.53 18.06 17.66
N ARG A 163 21.36 18.70 17.63
CA ARG A 163 21.10 19.91 16.85
C ARG A 163 21.04 21.10 17.80
N LYS A 164 22.16 21.80 17.99
CA LYS A 164 22.16 23.22 18.36
C LYS A 164 23.39 23.93 17.79
N HIS A 165 23.09 24.99 17.04
CA HIS A 165 23.88 26.23 16.89
C HIS A 165 25.28 26.11 16.29
N GLY A 166 25.35 26.39 14.98
CA GLY A 166 26.40 27.20 14.36
C GLY A 166 27.84 26.75 14.59
N ARG A 167 28.27 25.69 13.89
CA ARG A 167 29.59 25.54 13.26
C ARG A 167 29.66 24.17 12.58
N PHE A 168 30.05 24.14 11.31
CA PHE A 168 30.19 22.92 10.53
C PHE A 168 31.46 22.16 10.96
N LEU A 169 31.34 20.85 11.22
CA LEU A 169 32.47 19.93 11.26
C LEU A 169 32.33 18.98 10.07
N LEU A 170 33.31 19.03 9.18
CA LEU A 170 33.45 18.11 8.06
C LEU A 170 34.19 16.87 8.58
N ALA A 171 33.56 15.70 8.57
CA ALA A 171 34.25 14.44 8.78
C ALA A 171 34.32 13.70 7.44
N THR A 172 35.52 13.57 6.88
CA THR A 172 35.79 12.70 5.74
C THR A 172 36.43 11.42 6.26
N SER A 173 35.94 10.28 5.81
CA SER A 173 36.50 8.97 6.09
C SER A 173 36.94 8.38 4.77
N VAL A 174 38.25 8.18 4.60
CA VAL A 174 38.82 7.40 3.49
C VAL A 174 39.20 6.05 4.06
N SER A 175 38.58 4.97 3.56
CA SER A 175 39.02 3.61 3.84
C SER A 175 40.01 3.18 2.75
N PHE A 176 41.11 2.56 3.16
CA PHE A 176 42.04 1.84 2.29
C PHE A 176 41.61 0.38 2.15
#